data_AF-A0A1V4T0J8-F1
#
_entry.id   AF-A0A1V4T0J8-F1
#
_cell.length_a   1.000
_cell.length_b   1.000
_cell.length_c   1.000
_cell.angle_alpha   90.00
_cell.angle_beta   90.00
_cell.angle_gamma   90.00
#
_symmetry.space_group_name_H-M   'P 1'
#
loop_
_entity.id
_entity.type
_entity.pdbx_description
1 polymer ?
#
loop_
_entity_poly.entity_id
_entity_poly.type
_entity_poly.pdbx_seq_one_letter_code
_entity_poly.pdbx_strand_id
1 'polypeptide(L)'
;EFVGFCKGNVLKYLLRYKDKNGLEDLEKAKIYLNWLIDELVAEDLNKTFDERFEEIEREEQEKCSCGCVIAKIAKVMTVVKATKALAYN
;
A
#
# COMPACT_ATOMS: atom_id res chain seq x y z
N GLU A 1 -5.05 1.21 14.95
CA GLU A 1 -4.58 1.51 13.59
C GLU A 1 -3.06 1.72 13.60
N PHE A 2 -2.31 1.13 12.67
CA PHE A 2 -0.84 1.15 12.63
C PHE A 2 -0.29 2.55 12.26
N VAL A 3 -0.91 3.23 11.29
CA VAL A 3 -0.56 4.61 10.89
C VAL A 3 -0.56 5.58 12.08
N GLY A 4 -1.62 5.54 12.90
CA GLY A 4 -1.74 6.36 14.10
C GLY A 4 -0.64 6.06 15.14
N PHE A 5 -0.27 4.79 15.28
CA PHE A 5 0.82 4.35 16.17
C PHE A 5 2.17 4.92 15.71
N CYS A 6 2.51 4.85 14.43
CA CYS A 6 3.74 5.42 13.90
C CYS A 6 3.77 6.94 14.07
N LYS A 7 2.71 7.66 13.69
CA LYS A 7 2.59 9.13 13.86
C LYS A 7 2.80 9.56 15.32
N GLY A 8 2.13 8.88 16.26
CA GLY A 8 2.27 9.18 17.69
C GLY A 8 3.70 8.96 18.20
N ASN A 9 4.38 7.91 17.73
CA ASN A 9 5.76 7.66 18.11
C ASN A 9 6.73 8.69 17.54
N VAL A 10 6.61 9.05 16.25
CA VAL A 10 7.42 10.11 15.63
C VAL A 10 7.32 11.39 16.46
N LEU A 11 6.10 11.85 16.75
CA LEU A 11 5.87 13.06 17.53
C LEU A 11 6.45 12.95 18.95
N LYS A 12 6.19 11.83 19.64
CA LYS A 12 6.71 11.56 21.00
C LYS A 12 8.23 11.70 21.07
N TYR A 13 8.95 11.13 20.11
CA TYR A 13 10.42 11.16 20.10
C TYR A 13 10.97 12.54 19.71
N LEU A 14 10.35 13.23 18.75
CA LEU A 14 10.72 14.61 18.39
C LEU A 14 10.46 15.62 19.51
N LEU A 15 9.47 15.39 20.38
CA LEU A 15 9.20 16.30 21.50
C LEU A 15 10.14 16.10 22.67
N ARG A 16 10.61 14.86 22.93
CA ARG A 16 11.35 14.54 24.15
C ARG A 16 12.87 14.52 24.00
N TYR A 17 13.40 14.55 22.77
CA TYR A 17 14.82 14.24 22.53
C TYR A 17 15.78 15.16 23.30
N LYS A 18 15.46 16.45 23.46
CA LYS A 18 16.29 17.40 24.21
C LYS A 18 16.38 17.07 25.70
N ASP A 19 15.32 16.49 26.25
CA ASP A 19 15.15 16.31 27.70
C ASP A 19 15.39 14.86 28.17
N LYS A 20 15.58 13.92 27.24
CA LYS A 20 15.77 12.49 27.53
C LYS A 20 16.99 11.89 26.85
N ASN A 21 16.82 11.30 25.66
CA ASN A 21 17.84 10.41 25.11
C ASN A 21 18.62 11.04 23.93
N GLY A 22 18.40 12.32 23.64
CA GLY A 22 19.13 13.04 22.60
C GLY A 22 19.01 12.37 21.24
N LEU A 23 20.17 12.04 20.66
CA LEU A 23 20.27 11.43 19.34
C LEU A 23 19.49 10.11 19.20
N GLU A 24 19.47 9.28 20.25
CA GLU A 24 18.77 7.98 20.21
C GLU A 24 17.26 8.15 19.94
N ASP A 25 16.65 9.22 20.45
CA ASP A 25 15.25 9.51 20.19
C ASP A 25 15.04 9.99 18.75
N LEU A 26 15.96 10.77 18.20
CA LEU A 26 15.89 11.18 16.79
C LEU A 26 16.03 9.96 15.86
N GLU A 27 16.89 9.00 16.19
CA GLU A 27 17.01 7.74 15.46
C GLU A 27 15.72 6.91 15.53
N LYS A 28 15.08 6.83 16.72
CA LYS A 28 13.76 6.19 16.85
C LYS A 28 12.71 6.91 16.02
N ALA A 29 12.66 8.25 16.06
CA ALA A 29 11.74 9.03 15.24
C ALA A 29 11.91 8.71 13.74
N LYS A 30 13.15 8.60 13.26
CA LYS A 30 13.46 8.21 11.89
C LYS A 30 12.93 6.81 11.54
N ILE A 31 13.08 5.82 12.42
CA ILE A 31 12.57 4.46 12.19
C ILE A 31 11.05 4.47 12.02
N TYR A 32 10.31 5.10 12.94
CA TYR A 32 8.86 5.17 12.86
C TYR A 32 8.37 5.98 11.66
N LEU A 33 9.12 7.01 11.26
CA LEU A 33 8.81 7.78 10.06
C LEU A 33 8.99 6.94 8.80
N ASN A 34 10.05 6.14 8.72
CA ASN A 34 10.26 5.23 7.59
C ASN A 34 9.13 4.20 7.48
N TRP A 35 8.73 3.57 8.59
CA TRP A 35 7.59 2.63 8.57
C TRP A 35 6.29 3.29 8.13
N LEU A 36 6.06 4.54 8.53
CA LEU A 36 4.89 5.29 8.07
C LEU A 36 4.95 5.57 6.56
N ILE A 37 6.13 5.91 6.03
CA ILE A 37 6.31 6.11 4.59
C ILE A 37 6.05 4.82 3.82
N ASP A 38 6.62 3.70 4.28
CA ASP A 38 6.46 2.39 3.63
C ASP A 38 4.98 1.98 3.54
N GLU A 39 4.23 2.17 4.64
CA GLU A 39 2.79 1.87 4.68
C GLU A 39 2.00 2.71 3.66
N LEU A 40 2.25 4.02 3.62
CA LEU A 40 1.53 4.91 2.71
C LEU A 40 1.90 4.66 1.23
N VAL A 41 3.15 4.28 0.96
CA VAL A 41 3.58 3.86 -0.38
C VAL A 41 2.86 2.58 -0.80
N ALA A 42 2.75 1.59 0.09
CA ALA A 42 2.03 0.36 -0.18
C ALA A 42 0.54 0.63 -0.45
N GLU A 43 -0.09 1.50 0.34
CA GLU A 43 -1.47 1.94 0.12
C GLU A 43 -1.65 2.61 -1.25
N ASP A 44 -0.77 3.54 -1.62
CA ASP A 44 -0.87 4.28 -2.88
C ASP A 44 -0.60 3.39 -4.11
N LEU A 45 0.36 2.46 -4.02
CA LEU A 45 0.57 1.45 -5.04
C LEU A 45 -0.70 0.60 -5.21
N ASN A 46 -1.30 0.16 -4.11
CA ASN A 46 -2.51 -0.65 -4.15
C ASN A 46 -3.66 0.08 -4.84
N LYS A 47 -3.89 1.37 -4.53
CA LYS A 47 -4.89 2.22 -5.22
C LYS A 47 -4.60 2.32 -6.72
N THR A 48 -3.35 2.60 -7.09
CA THR A 48 -2.94 2.71 -8.49
C THR A 48 -3.20 1.41 -9.27
N PHE A 49 -2.94 0.26 -8.65
CA PHE A 49 -3.24 -1.04 -9.26
C PHE A 49 -4.74 -1.26 -9.44
N ASP A 50 -5.55 -0.89 -8.45
CA ASP A 50 -6.99 -1.09 -8.49
C ASP A 50 -7.64 -0.17 -9.53
N GLU A 51 -7.21 1.10 -9.62
CA GLU A 51 -7.64 2.05 -10.66
C GLU A 51 -7.32 1.54 -12.09
N ARG A 52 -6.09 1.04 -12.30
CA ARG A 52 -5.67 0.48 -13.60
C ARG A 52 -6.44 -0.79 -13.95
N PHE A 53 -6.78 -1.60 -12.95
CA PHE A 53 -7.55 -2.81 -13.14
C PHE A 53 -8.97 -2.49 -13.60
N GLU A 54 -9.62 -1.52 -12.95
CA GLU A 54 -10.94 -1.04 -13.36
C GLU A 54 -10.95 -0.44 -14.77
N GLU A 55 -9.88 0.26 -15.16
CA GLU A 55 -9.72 0.78 -16.52
C GLU A 55 -9.66 -0.35 -17.56
N ILE A 56 -8.84 -1.38 -17.31
CA ILE A 56 -8.74 -2.56 -18.20
C ILE A 56 -10.07 -3.30 -18.29
N GLU A 57 -10.78 -3.49 -17.18
CA GLU A 57 -12.11 -4.13 -17.18
C GLU A 57 -13.12 -3.34 -18.02
N ARG A 58 -13.08 -2.00 -17.99
CA ARG A 58 -13.94 -1.14 -18.81
C ARG A 58 -13.61 -1.27 -20.30
N GLU A 59 -12.33 -1.21 -20.67
CA GLU A 59 -11.91 -1.33 -22.08
C GLU A 59 -12.28 -2.69 -22.72
N GLU A 60 -12.23 -3.77 -21.94
CA GLU A 60 -12.57 -5.10 -22.42
C GLU A 60 -14.08 -5.29 -22.66
N GLN A 61 -14.93 -4.61 -21.86
CA GLN A 61 -16.38 -4.65 -22.06
C GLN A 61 -16.84 -3.97 -23.36
N GLU A 62 -16.10 -2.97 -23.83
CA GLU A 62 -16.42 -2.29 -25.10
C GLU A 62 -16.00 -3.09 -26.35
N LYS A 63 -15.11 -4.09 -26.23
CA LYS A 63 -14.46 -4.73 -27.40
C LYS A 63 -15.07 -6.07 -27.86
N CYS A 64 -15.96 -6.73 -27.11
CA CYS A 64 -16.39 -8.09 -27.48
C CYS A 64 -17.91 -8.34 -27.35
N SER A 65 -18.58 -8.51 -28.50
CA SER A 65 -19.99 -8.91 -28.62
C SER A 65 -20.27 -10.40 -28.37
N CYS A 66 -19.25 -11.22 -28.08
CA CYS A 66 -19.39 -12.68 -27.99
C CYS A 66 -18.60 -13.35 -26.84
N GLY A 67 -18.44 -12.72 -25.67
CA GLY A 67 -18.19 -13.37 -24.36
C GLY A 67 -16.98 -14.31 -24.16
N CYS A 68 -16.20 -14.67 -25.18
CA CYS A 68 -15.20 -15.74 -25.09
C CYS A 68 -13.85 -15.29 -24.52
N VAL A 69 -13.55 -13.99 -24.57
CA VAL A 69 -12.30 -13.38 -24.07
C VAL A 69 -12.37 -13.09 -22.57
N ILE A 70 -13.57 -12.72 -22.07
CA ILE A 70 -13.84 -12.37 -20.66
C ILE A 70 -13.43 -13.51 -19.71
N ALA A 71 -13.68 -14.77 -20.09
CA ALA A 71 -13.30 -15.94 -19.29
C ALA A 71 -11.78 -16.13 -19.16
N LYS A 72 -10.98 -15.67 -20.14
CA LYS A 72 -9.51 -15.77 -20.09
C LYS A 72 -8.91 -14.67 -19.23
N ILE A 73 -9.44 -13.46 -19.29
CA ILE A 73 -8.97 -12.32 -18.49
C ILE A 73 -9.35 -12.51 -17.02
N ALA A 74 -10.56 -12.97 -16.72
CA ALA A 74 -10.98 -13.32 -15.35
C ALA A 74 -10.04 -14.32 -14.65
N LYS A 75 -9.46 -15.26 -15.41
CA LYS A 75 -8.43 -16.19 -14.91
C LYS A 75 -7.10 -15.51 -14.60
N VAL A 76 -6.65 -14.59 -15.46
CA VAL A 76 -5.42 -13.82 -15.21
C VAL A 76 -5.60 -12.90 -13.99
N MET A 77 -6.76 -12.25 -13.89
CA MET A 77 -7.10 -11.36 -12.78
C MET A 77 -7.20 -12.08 -11.44
N THR A 78 -7.74 -13.30 -11.40
CA THR A 78 -7.75 -14.12 -10.18
C THR A 78 -6.34 -14.55 -9.76
N VAL A 79 -5.46 -14.85 -10.73
CA VAL A 79 -4.04 -15.13 -10.44
C VAL A 79 -3.31 -13.90 -9.90
N VAL A 80 -3.53 -12.71 -10.47
CA VAL A 80 -2.91 -11.45 -9.99
C VAL A 80 -3.42 -11.05 -8.59
N LYS A 81 -4.73 -11.22 -8.33
CA LYS A 81 -5.29 -10.99 -6.98
C LYS A 81 -4.71 -11.97 -5.95
N ALA A 82 -4.52 -13.23 -6.34
CA ALA A 82 -3.91 -14.24 -5.49
C ALA A 82 -2.42 -13.95 -5.20
N THR A 83 -1.65 -13.48 -6.19
CA THR A 83 -0.23 -13.12 -5.97
C THR A 83 -0.07 -11.87 -5.11
N LYS A 84 -0.97 -10.87 -5.24
CA LYS A 84 -1.01 -9.70 -4.34
C LYS A 84 -1.26 -10.14 -2.89
N ALA A 85 -2.20 -11.05 -2.65
CA ALA A 85 -2.48 -11.58 -1.30
C ALA A 85 -1.32 -12.37 -0.67
N LEU A 86 -0.44 -12.98 -1.49
CA LEU A 86 0.74 -13.73 -1.04
C LEU A 86 1.96 -12.83 -0.80
N ALA A 87 2.04 -11.66 -1.46
CA ALA A 87 3.15 -10.72 -1.28
C ALA A 87 3.05 -9.90 0.02
N TYR A 88 1.87 -9.84 0.63
CA TYR A 88 1.56 -9.07 1.85
C TYR A 88 1.28 -9.95 3.09
N ASN A 89 1.68 -11.23 3.09
CA ASN A 89 1.60 -12.14 4.25
C ASN A 89 2.97 -12.68 4.65
#